data_AF-A0A8T3YBG7-F1
#
_entry.id   AF-A0A8T3YBG7-F1
#
_cell.length_a   1.000
_cell.length_b   1.000
_cell.length_c   1.000
_cell.angle_alpha   90.00
_cell.angle_beta   90.00
_cell.angle_gamma   90.00
#
_symmetry.space_group_name_H-M   'P 1'
#
loop_
_entity.id
_entity.type
_entity.pdbx_description
1 polymer ?
#
loop_
_entity_poly.entity_id
_entity_poly.type
_entity_poly.pdbx_seq_one_letter_code
_entity_poly.pdbx_strand_id
1 'polypeptide(L)'
;GCVAVELDKNRYLALKSEQISGKPNLGFTTNLIFTLLKKLQEKIGDIVGIMPGSDMLTAVETGKSKNIPVYFIDQDIQDTLQALKALKLTEKLKLIKYALTASFYIYTGRGKEKIDLTKLPPEEIIDQALEVFKITFPQLYKILVEDRNRYMAVNLKKLSENYKTVVAVVGAGHYKGLKQILSNQTKSASS
;
A
#
# COMPACT_ATOMS: atom_id res chain seq x y z
N GLY A 1 -15.45 -10.10 -18.53
CA GLY A 1 -14.28 -9.84 -17.67
C GLY A 1 -14.74 -9.31 -16.33
N CYS A 2 -13.82 -9.07 -15.40
CA CYS A 2 -14.12 -8.44 -14.11
C CYS A 2 -13.11 -7.34 -13.78
N VAL A 3 -13.46 -6.49 -12.81
CA VAL A 3 -12.58 -5.47 -12.23
C VAL A 3 -12.15 -5.95 -10.84
N ALA A 4 -10.86 -5.93 -10.57
CA ALA A 4 -10.27 -6.26 -9.28
C ALA A 4 -9.62 -4.99 -8.70
N VAL A 5 -9.90 -4.67 -7.44
CA VAL A 5 -9.49 -3.40 -6.83
C VAL A 5 -8.74 -3.65 -5.53
N GLU A 6 -7.59 -2.98 -5.33
CA GLU A 6 -6.82 -2.96 -4.07
C GLU A 6 -7.60 -2.23 -2.97
N LEU A 7 -8.67 -2.84 -2.51
CA LEU A 7 -9.44 -2.45 -1.35
C LEU A 7 -9.86 -3.71 -0.61
N ASP A 8 -10.05 -3.57 0.70
CA ASP A 8 -10.91 -4.44 1.49
C ASP A 8 -12.27 -3.76 1.71
N LYS A 9 -13.26 -4.51 2.21
CA LYS A 9 -14.62 -4.00 2.40
C LYS A 9 -14.67 -2.83 3.39
N ASN A 10 -13.91 -2.87 4.48
CA ASN A 10 -13.88 -1.80 5.48
C ASN A 10 -13.25 -0.55 4.89
N ARG A 11 -12.15 -0.68 4.14
CA ARG A 11 -11.50 0.45 3.47
C ARG A 11 -12.37 1.07 2.39
N TYR A 12 -13.08 0.26 1.61
CA TYR A 12 -14.09 0.76 0.66
C TYR A 12 -15.19 1.58 1.36
N LEU A 13 -15.72 1.08 2.49
CA LEU A 13 -16.73 1.80 3.25
C LEU A 13 -16.18 3.11 3.85
N ALA A 14 -14.94 3.10 4.36
CA ALA A 14 -14.28 4.28 4.90
C ALA A 14 -13.96 5.33 3.84
N LEU A 15 -13.68 4.93 2.59
CA LEU A 15 -13.50 5.85 1.47
C LEU A 15 -14.83 6.40 0.94
N LYS A 16 -15.91 5.60 1.00
CA LYS A 16 -17.24 6.01 0.53
C LYS A 16 -17.98 6.89 1.53
N SER A 17 -17.81 6.63 2.83
CA SER A 17 -18.39 7.43 3.88
C SER A 17 -17.29 8.31 4.47
N GLU A 18 -17.37 9.63 4.26
CA GLU A 18 -16.44 10.61 4.87
C GLU A 18 -16.38 10.54 6.43
N GLN A 19 -17.13 9.64 7.07
CA GLN A 19 -17.37 9.61 8.52
C GLN A 19 -17.00 8.30 9.25
N ILE A 20 -16.64 7.19 8.59
CA ILE A 20 -16.24 5.97 9.33
C ILE A 20 -14.72 5.85 9.35
N SER A 21 -14.09 6.73 10.13
CA SER A 21 -12.77 6.44 10.70
C SER A 21 -12.83 6.64 12.20
N GLY A 22 -13.49 5.70 12.89
CA GLY A 22 -13.13 5.48 14.29
C GLY A 22 -11.63 5.18 14.30
N LYS A 23 -10.82 6.08 14.88
CA LYS A 23 -9.37 5.84 15.05
C LYS A 23 -9.28 4.48 15.76
N PRO A 24 -8.72 3.45 15.14
CA PRO A 24 -8.61 2.17 15.82
C PRO A 24 -7.80 2.41 17.10
N ASN A 25 -8.20 1.81 18.22
CA ASN A 25 -7.43 1.92 19.46
C ASN A 25 -6.11 1.14 19.27
N LEU A 26 -5.09 1.85 18.81
CA LEU A 26 -3.81 1.34 18.36
C LEU A 26 -2.78 1.55 19.46
N GLY A 27 -1.93 0.55 19.69
CA GLY A 27 -0.73 0.76 20.49
C GLY A 27 0.13 1.87 19.86
N PHE A 28 0.87 2.62 20.69
CA PHE A 28 1.64 3.80 20.27
C PHE A 28 2.47 3.57 18.99
N THR A 29 3.18 2.44 18.92
CA THR A 29 4.05 2.09 17.78
C THR A 29 3.25 1.80 16.51
N THR A 30 2.14 1.07 16.61
CA THR A 30 1.25 0.82 15.48
C THR A 30 0.61 2.11 14.97
N ASN A 31 0.21 3.01 15.88
CA ASN A 31 -0.33 4.32 15.52
C ASN A 31 0.72 5.20 14.82
N LEU A 32 1.97 5.15 15.28
CA LEU A 32 3.09 5.84 14.63
C LEU A 32 3.30 5.33 13.20
N ILE A 33 3.34 4.01 13.00
CA ILE A 33 3.48 3.40 11.68
C ILE A 33 2.31 3.82 10.77
N PHE A 34 1.07 3.71 11.25
CA PHE A 34 -0.11 4.12 10.49
C PHE A 34 -0.06 5.60 10.09
N THR A 35 0.34 6.47 11.01
CA THR A 35 0.46 7.91 10.74
C THR A 35 1.53 8.19 9.69
N LEU A 36 2.69 7.53 9.79
CA LEU A 36 3.77 7.70 8.81
C LEU A 36 3.36 7.22 7.41
N LEU A 37 2.69 6.07 7.33
CA LEU A 37 2.20 5.52 6.07
C LEU A 37 1.14 6.42 5.44
N LYS A 38 0.19 6.92 6.24
CA LYS A 38 -0.83 7.86 5.76
C LYS A 38 -0.18 9.11 5.18
N LYS A 39 0.79 9.72 5.88
CA LYS A 39 1.54 10.89 5.40
C LYS A 39 2.33 10.60 4.13
N LEU A 40 2.91 9.40 4.00
CA LEU A 40 3.60 8.99 2.78
C LEU A 40 2.63 8.88 1.61
N GLN A 41 1.45 8.28 1.83
CA GLN A 41 0.40 8.17 0.81
C GLN A 41 -0.11 9.56 0.39
N GLU A 42 -0.38 10.46 1.34
CA GLU A 42 -0.76 11.84 1.07
C GLU A 42 0.30 12.55 0.22
N LYS A 43 1.58 12.46 0.61
CA LYS A 43 2.68 13.08 -0.12
C LYS A 43 2.87 12.51 -1.53
N ILE A 44 2.68 11.20 -1.71
CA ILE A 44 2.69 10.59 -3.05
C ILE A 44 1.50 11.12 -3.85
N GLY A 45 0.31 11.19 -3.25
CA GLY A 45 -0.89 11.76 -3.85
C GLY A 45 -0.70 13.20 -4.33
N ASP A 46 -0.04 14.03 -3.52
CA ASP A 46 0.30 15.43 -3.87
C ASP A 46 1.24 15.50 -5.08
N ILE A 47 2.20 14.57 -5.19
CA ILE A 47 3.15 14.52 -6.32
C ILE A 47 2.45 14.10 -7.61
N VAL A 48 1.56 13.10 -7.54
CA VAL A 48 0.86 12.56 -8.73
C VAL A 48 -0.43 13.32 -9.05
N GLY A 49 -0.88 14.23 -8.19
CA GLY A 49 -2.12 15.00 -8.34
C GLY A 49 -3.40 14.19 -8.14
N ILE A 50 -3.34 13.04 -7.45
CA ILE A 50 -4.47 12.12 -7.26
C ILE A 50 -4.66 11.83 -5.77
N MET A 51 -5.90 11.88 -5.28
CA MET A 51 -6.22 11.56 -3.90
C MET A 51 -6.02 10.05 -3.63
N PRO A 52 -5.33 9.65 -2.55
CA PRO A 52 -5.15 8.24 -2.23
C PRO A 52 -6.49 7.49 -2.16
N GLY A 53 -6.68 6.51 -3.04
CA GLY A 53 -7.89 5.69 -3.10
C GLY A 53 -8.98 6.17 -4.06
N SER A 54 -8.85 7.35 -4.70
CA SER A 54 -9.85 7.82 -5.67
C SER A 54 -9.93 6.96 -6.93
N ASP A 55 -8.79 6.48 -7.43
CA ASP A 55 -8.74 5.59 -8.60
C ASP A 55 -9.48 4.28 -8.33
N MET A 56 -9.32 3.75 -7.11
CA MET A 56 -10.00 2.54 -6.66
C MET A 56 -11.51 2.76 -6.57
N LEU A 57 -11.98 3.88 -5.99
CA LEU A 57 -13.41 4.21 -5.97
C LEU A 57 -13.97 4.34 -7.38
N THR A 58 -13.27 5.06 -8.25
CA THR A 58 -13.64 5.27 -9.66
C THR A 58 -13.75 3.93 -10.39
N ALA A 59 -12.84 2.99 -10.14
CA ALA A 59 -12.88 1.64 -10.70
C ALA A 59 -14.11 0.86 -10.22
N VAL A 60 -14.46 0.95 -8.94
CA VAL A 60 -15.66 0.32 -8.38
C VAL A 60 -16.93 0.90 -9.01
N GLU A 61 -17.04 2.23 -9.11
CA GLU A 61 -18.20 2.92 -9.67
C GLU A 61 -18.34 2.66 -11.18
N THR A 62 -17.24 2.66 -11.91
CA THR A 62 -17.20 2.34 -13.35
C THR A 62 -17.60 0.88 -13.59
N GLY A 63 -17.10 -0.05 -12.77
CA GLY A 63 -17.49 -1.46 -12.85
C GLY A 63 -19.00 -1.64 -12.63
N LYS A 64 -19.54 -0.99 -11.58
CA LYS A 64 -20.98 -1.05 -11.26
C LYS A 64 -21.86 -0.43 -12.36
N SER A 65 -21.54 0.76 -12.84
CA SER A 65 -22.32 1.44 -13.89
C SER A 65 -22.36 0.66 -15.21
N LYS A 66 -21.31 -0.12 -15.50
CA LYS A 66 -21.22 -0.98 -16.68
C LYS A 66 -21.71 -2.42 -16.45
N ASN A 67 -22.27 -2.73 -15.27
CA ASN A 67 -22.66 -4.09 -14.87
C ASN A 67 -21.51 -5.13 -14.99
N ILE A 68 -20.26 -4.69 -14.74
CA ILE A 68 -19.08 -5.55 -14.71
C ILE A 68 -18.85 -5.99 -13.26
N PRO A 69 -18.66 -7.29 -12.97
CA PRO A 69 -18.35 -7.76 -11.62
C PRO A 69 -17.12 -7.07 -11.04
N VAL A 70 -17.23 -6.60 -9.80
CA VAL A 70 -16.15 -5.92 -9.06
C VAL A 70 -15.75 -6.76 -7.85
N TYR A 71 -14.44 -6.99 -7.69
CA TYR A 71 -13.86 -7.77 -6.61
C TYR A 71 -12.84 -6.95 -5.82
N PHE A 72 -12.92 -7.07 -4.50
CA PHE A 72 -11.95 -6.55 -3.55
C PHE A 72 -10.87 -7.62 -3.35
N ILE A 73 -9.62 -7.28 -3.64
CA ILE A 73 -8.53 -8.26 -3.67
C ILE A 73 -7.49 -8.06 -2.57
N ASP A 74 -7.57 -6.98 -1.81
CA ASP A 74 -6.62 -6.71 -0.73
C ASP A 74 -7.03 -7.42 0.57
N GLN A 75 -6.07 -7.60 1.47
CA GLN A 75 -6.30 -8.24 2.77
C GLN A 75 -7.00 -7.29 3.74
N ASP A 76 -7.67 -7.84 4.76
CA ASP A 76 -8.29 -7.01 5.79
C ASP A 76 -7.22 -6.19 6.53
N ILE A 77 -7.53 -4.91 6.75
CA ILE A 77 -6.67 -4.00 7.51
C ILE A 77 -6.38 -4.53 8.93
N GLN A 78 -7.29 -5.31 9.53
CA GLN A 78 -7.09 -5.93 10.84
C GLN A 78 -5.96 -6.96 10.84
N ASP A 79 -5.80 -7.74 9.77
CA ASP A 79 -4.71 -8.71 9.64
C ASP A 79 -3.35 -7.98 9.58
N THR A 80 -3.31 -6.90 8.80
CA THR A 80 -2.15 -6.00 8.72
C THR A 80 -1.82 -5.42 10.10
N LEU A 81 -2.84 -4.95 10.83
CA LEU A 81 -2.71 -4.38 12.17
C LEU A 81 -2.19 -5.38 13.19
N GLN A 82 -2.68 -6.61 13.14
CA GLN A 82 -2.23 -7.68 14.01
C GLN A 82 -0.77 -8.03 13.74
N ALA A 83 -0.37 -8.13 12.46
CA ALA A 83 1.02 -8.36 12.08
C ALA A 83 1.96 -7.24 12.57
N LEU A 84 1.54 -5.97 12.47
CA LEU A 84 2.31 -4.84 12.99
C LEU A 84 2.43 -4.87 14.53
N LYS A 85 1.37 -5.26 15.23
CA LYS A 85 1.42 -5.45 16.69
C LYS A 85 2.40 -6.56 17.08
N ALA A 86 2.51 -7.61 16.26
CA ALA A 86 3.41 -8.75 16.46
C ALA A 86 4.90 -8.44 16.15
N LEU A 87 5.24 -7.24 15.68
CA LEU A 87 6.64 -6.85 15.45
C LEU A 87 7.49 -6.98 16.73
N LYS A 88 8.72 -7.47 16.56
CA LYS A 88 9.73 -7.56 17.62
C LYS A 88 9.99 -6.18 18.22
N LEU A 89 10.31 -6.15 19.52
CA LEU A 89 10.60 -4.89 20.22
C LEU A 89 11.78 -4.15 19.60
N THR A 90 12.78 -4.85 19.07
CA THR A 90 13.93 -4.27 18.36
C THR A 90 13.51 -3.48 17.11
N GLU A 91 12.58 -4.02 16.30
CA GLU A 91 12.04 -3.33 15.13
C GLU A 91 11.22 -2.09 15.54
N LYS A 92 10.42 -2.22 16.60
CA LYS A 92 9.66 -1.11 17.19
C LYS A 92 10.57 0.02 17.69
N LEU A 93 11.65 -0.33 18.39
CA LEU A 93 12.65 0.64 18.86
C LEU A 93 13.41 1.31 17.72
N LYS A 94 13.71 0.58 16.65
CA LYS A 94 14.33 1.13 15.44
C LYS A 94 13.47 2.24 14.81
N LEU A 95 12.16 2.03 14.72
CA LEU A 95 11.21 3.04 14.22
C LEU A 95 11.19 4.30 15.10
N ILE A 96 11.10 4.12 16.42
CA ILE A 96 11.09 5.24 17.37
C ILE A 96 12.40 6.03 17.24
N LYS A 97 13.55 5.35 17.22
CA LYS A 97 14.86 5.99 17.05
C LYS A 97 14.93 6.77 15.74
N TYR A 98 14.45 6.20 14.64
CA TYR A 98 14.42 6.88 13.35
C TYR A 98 13.53 8.13 13.39
N ALA A 99 12.33 8.03 13.96
CA ALA A 99 11.40 9.16 14.10
C ALA A 99 11.96 10.29 14.98
N LEU A 100 12.63 9.95 16.09
CA LEU A 100 13.30 10.92 16.96
C LEU A 100 14.47 11.59 16.25
N THR A 101 15.28 10.80 15.52
CA THR A 101 16.42 11.31 14.75
C THR A 101 15.94 12.29 13.67
N ALA A 102 14.93 11.92 12.89
CA ALA A 102 14.33 12.79 11.89
C ALA A 102 13.76 14.08 12.52
N SER A 103 13.01 13.96 13.62
CA SER A 103 12.47 15.11 14.36
C SER A 103 13.58 16.04 14.86
N PHE A 104 14.68 15.49 15.38
CA PHE A 104 15.84 16.25 15.84
C PHE A 104 16.53 17.01 14.69
N TYR A 105 16.72 16.36 13.54
CA TYR A 105 17.27 17.02 12.35
C TYR A 105 16.37 18.16 11.84
N ILE A 106 15.05 17.98 11.88
CA ILE A 106 14.08 19.02 11.53
C ILE A 106 14.16 20.19 12.52
N TYR A 107 14.10 19.91 13.82
CA TYR A 107 14.13 20.92 14.88
C TYR A 107 15.42 21.75 14.88
N THR A 108 16.57 21.10 14.65
CA THR A 108 17.88 21.77 14.60
C THR A 108 18.19 22.43 13.27
N GLY A 109 17.29 22.33 12.27
CA GLY A 109 17.51 22.86 10.92
C GLY A 109 18.58 22.12 10.09
N ARG A 110 19.13 21.02 10.62
CA ARG A 110 20.17 20.19 9.98
C ARG A 110 19.62 19.20 8.94
N GLY A 111 18.31 19.04 8.84
CA GLY A 111 17.65 18.13 7.88
C GLY A 111 17.32 18.71 6.50
N LYS A 112 17.95 19.82 6.09
CA LYS A 112 17.65 20.53 4.83
C LYS A 112 18.45 20.04 3.61
N GLU A 113 18.86 18.78 3.55
CA GLU A 113 19.24 18.21 2.26
C GLU A 113 17.98 18.03 1.42
N LYS A 114 17.72 18.99 0.53
CA LYS A 114 16.72 18.82 -0.51
C LYS A 114 17.26 17.76 -1.48
N ILE A 115 16.90 16.49 -1.24
CA ILE A 115 16.88 15.54 -2.36
C ILE A 115 15.84 16.11 -3.32
N ASP A 116 16.30 16.58 -4.47
CA ASP A 116 15.45 17.20 -5.47
C ASP A 116 14.70 16.11 -6.24
N LEU A 117 13.68 15.56 -5.60
CA LEU A 117 12.82 14.52 -6.15
C LEU A 117 12.00 15.03 -7.35
N THR A 118 11.94 16.35 -7.59
CA THR A 118 11.17 16.93 -8.70
C THR A 118 11.75 16.61 -10.08
N LYS A 119 12.99 16.10 -10.13
CA LYS A 119 13.69 15.74 -11.36
C LYS A 119 13.43 14.31 -11.83
N LEU A 120 12.71 13.52 -11.05
CA LEU A 120 12.41 12.12 -11.35
C LEU A 120 10.94 11.97 -11.75
N PRO A 121 10.61 11.05 -12.67
CA PRO A 121 9.24 10.61 -12.88
C PRO A 121 8.62 10.12 -11.56
N PRO A 122 7.32 10.36 -11.30
CA PRO A 122 6.66 9.94 -10.05
C PRO A 122 6.82 8.45 -9.75
N GLU A 123 6.80 7.60 -10.78
CA GLU A 123 6.97 6.16 -10.64
C GLU A 123 8.37 5.80 -10.12
N GLU A 124 9.42 6.51 -10.57
CA GLU A 124 10.80 6.29 -10.11
C GLU A 124 11.00 6.76 -8.66
N ILE A 125 10.33 7.84 -8.26
CA ILE A 125 10.34 8.31 -6.86
C ILE A 125 9.74 7.24 -5.95
N ILE A 126 8.61 6.65 -6.36
CA ILE A 126 7.92 5.60 -5.59
C ILE A 126 8.80 4.36 -5.49
N ASP A 127 9.41 3.92 -6.59
CA ASP A 127 10.31 2.76 -6.60
C ASP A 127 11.52 2.97 -5.69
N GLN A 128 12.17 4.14 -5.74
CA GLN A 128 13.31 4.46 -4.86
C GLN A 128 12.89 4.53 -3.39
N ALA A 129 11.75 5.15 -3.09
CA ALA A 129 11.22 5.23 -1.73
C ALA A 129 10.93 3.83 -1.17
N LEU A 130 10.37 2.92 -1.97
CA LEU A 130 10.11 1.55 -1.58
C LEU A 130 11.40 0.75 -1.36
N GLU A 131 12.43 0.96 -2.18
CA GLU A 131 13.72 0.30 -2.01
C GLU A 131 14.41 0.75 -0.71
N VAL A 132 14.45 2.06 -0.44
CA VAL A 132 14.96 2.60 0.83
C VAL A 132 14.15 2.06 2.01
N PHE A 133 12.81 1.98 1.88
CA PHE A 133 11.95 1.44 2.93
C PHE A 133 12.21 -0.04 3.20
N LYS A 134 12.40 -0.84 2.15
CA LYS A 134 12.75 -2.25 2.22
C LYS A 134 14.07 -2.49 2.95
N ILE A 135 15.10 -1.72 2.62
CA ILE A 135 16.42 -1.82 3.26
C ILE A 135 16.36 -1.35 4.72
N THR A 136 15.65 -0.25 4.98
CA THR A 136 15.63 0.38 6.31
C THR A 136 14.73 -0.38 7.29
N PHE A 137 13.57 -0.86 6.85
CA PHE A 137 12.57 -1.52 7.70
C PHE A 137 12.04 -2.80 7.04
N PRO A 138 12.89 -3.83 6.87
CA PRO A 138 12.56 -5.02 6.08
C PRO A 138 11.31 -5.76 6.60
N GLN A 139 11.12 -5.83 7.92
CA GLN A 139 9.94 -6.48 8.50
C GLN A 139 8.64 -5.69 8.25
N LEU A 140 8.71 -4.36 8.28
CA LEU A 140 7.55 -3.53 7.95
C LEU A 140 7.24 -3.60 6.45
N TYR A 141 8.26 -3.52 5.60
CA TYR A 141 8.11 -3.67 4.16
C TYR A 141 7.45 -5.01 3.82
N LYS A 142 7.90 -6.09 4.46
CA LYS A 142 7.27 -7.41 4.32
C LYS A 142 5.78 -7.37 4.64
N ILE A 143 5.39 -6.83 5.80
CA ILE A 143 3.99 -6.80 6.25
C ILE A 143 3.12 -5.90 5.36
N LEU A 144 3.62 -4.72 5.01
CA LEU A 144 2.83 -3.66 4.38
C LEU A 144 2.77 -3.77 2.86
N VAL A 145 3.76 -4.45 2.26
CA VAL A 145 3.91 -4.54 0.80
C VAL A 145 3.93 -5.98 0.36
N GLU A 146 4.87 -6.81 0.84
CA GLU A 146 5.04 -8.16 0.28
C GLU A 146 3.91 -9.13 0.63
N ASP A 147 3.49 -9.17 1.90
CA ASP A 147 2.41 -10.05 2.36
C ASP A 147 1.09 -9.67 1.64
N ARG A 148 0.83 -8.36 1.50
CA ARG A 148 -0.31 -7.84 0.73
C ARG A 148 -0.23 -8.19 -0.76
N ASN A 149 0.94 -8.05 -1.38
CA ASN A 149 1.16 -8.46 -2.77
C ASN A 149 0.90 -9.95 -2.97
N ARG A 150 1.36 -10.80 -2.04
CA ARG A 150 1.09 -12.25 -2.09
C ARG A 150 -0.41 -12.53 -1.99
N TYR A 151 -1.10 -11.89 -1.05
CA TYR A 151 -2.54 -12.05 -0.87
C TYR A 151 -3.32 -11.63 -2.12
N MET A 152 -3.05 -10.44 -2.63
CA MET A 152 -3.66 -9.92 -3.86
C MET A 152 -3.37 -10.80 -5.08
N ALA A 153 -2.14 -11.29 -5.23
CA ALA A 153 -1.77 -12.17 -6.34
C ALA A 153 -2.55 -13.50 -6.31
N VAL A 154 -2.76 -14.09 -5.12
CA VAL A 154 -3.60 -15.28 -4.97
C VAL A 154 -5.04 -15.00 -5.41
N ASN A 155 -5.60 -13.85 -5.02
CA ASN A 155 -6.97 -13.47 -5.40
C ASN A 155 -7.09 -13.20 -6.91
N LEU A 156 -6.12 -12.50 -7.50
CA LEU A 156 -6.06 -12.27 -8.94
C LEU A 156 -5.98 -13.59 -9.73
N LYS A 157 -5.20 -14.56 -9.25
CA LYS A 157 -5.12 -15.89 -9.87
C LYS A 157 -6.48 -16.60 -9.85
N LYS A 158 -7.15 -16.64 -8.70
CA LYS A 158 -8.51 -17.23 -8.58
C LYS A 158 -9.52 -16.55 -9.52
N LEU A 159 -9.42 -15.24 -9.69
CA LEU A 159 -10.27 -14.51 -10.63
C LEU A 159 -9.95 -14.88 -12.09
N SER A 160 -8.68 -15.08 -12.43
CA SER A 160 -8.26 -15.49 -13.78
C SER A 160 -8.76 -16.88 -14.18
N GLU A 161 -9.02 -17.76 -13.22
CA GLU A 161 -9.62 -19.09 -13.45
C GLU A 161 -11.10 -18.98 -13.85
N ASN A 162 -11.79 -17.92 -13.41
CA ASN A 162 -13.22 -17.71 -13.65
C ASN A 162 -13.51 -16.67 -14.73
N TYR A 163 -12.54 -15.82 -15.07
CA TYR A 163 -12.70 -14.70 -16.00
C TYR A 163 -11.56 -14.68 -17.02
N LYS A 164 -11.92 -14.66 -18.32
CA LYS A 164 -10.97 -14.49 -19.43
C LYS A 164 -10.15 -13.18 -19.35
N THR A 165 -10.70 -12.15 -18.73
CA THR A 165 -10.05 -10.84 -18.59
C THR A 165 -10.31 -10.29 -17.20
N VAL A 166 -9.23 -9.99 -16.48
CA VAL A 166 -9.24 -9.35 -15.16
C VAL A 166 -8.51 -8.02 -15.29
N VAL A 167 -9.19 -6.92 -15.01
CA VAL A 167 -8.58 -5.58 -14.94
C VAL A 167 -8.29 -5.27 -13.48
N ALA A 168 -7.01 -5.23 -13.10
CA ALA A 168 -6.59 -4.93 -11.73
C ALA A 168 -6.25 -3.45 -11.58
N VAL A 169 -6.84 -2.80 -10.58
CA VAL A 169 -6.56 -1.41 -10.18
C VAL A 169 -5.90 -1.43 -8.81
N VAL A 170 -4.61 -1.12 -8.80
CA VAL A 170 -3.72 -1.24 -7.63
C VAL A 170 -2.87 0.02 -7.51
N GLY A 171 -2.44 0.35 -6.30
CA GLY A 171 -1.51 1.44 -6.05
C GLY A 171 -0.15 1.17 -6.68
N ALA A 172 0.53 2.24 -7.09
CA ALA A 172 1.85 2.17 -7.73
C ALA A 172 2.87 1.35 -6.92
N GLY A 173 2.81 1.40 -5.58
CA GLY A 173 3.71 0.64 -4.73
C GLY A 173 3.49 -0.88 -4.72
N HIS A 174 2.37 -1.36 -5.23
CA HIS A 174 2.05 -2.78 -5.36
C HIS A 174 2.25 -3.30 -6.79
N TYR A 175 2.18 -2.41 -7.79
CA TYR A 175 2.24 -2.76 -9.21
C TYR A 175 3.44 -3.65 -9.58
N LYS A 176 4.67 -3.21 -9.26
CA LYS A 176 5.90 -3.92 -9.63
C LYS A 176 5.99 -5.30 -8.99
N GLY A 177 5.66 -5.39 -7.70
CA GLY A 177 5.65 -6.65 -6.95
C GLY A 177 4.61 -7.63 -7.47
N LEU A 178 3.39 -7.16 -7.74
CA LEU A 178 2.33 -7.99 -8.32
C LEU A 178 2.69 -8.50 -9.72
N LYS A 179 3.21 -7.62 -10.58
CA LYS A 179 3.66 -7.99 -11.93
C LYS A 179 4.69 -9.11 -11.88
N GLN A 180 5.66 -9.03 -10.96
CA GLN A 180 6.67 -10.06 -10.78
C GLN A 180 6.07 -11.39 -10.29
N ILE A 181 5.22 -11.37 -9.27
CA ILE A 181 4.59 -12.58 -8.73
C ILE A 181 3.75 -13.30 -9.79
N LEU A 182 2.89 -12.55 -10.50
CA LEU A 182 1.99 -13.10 -11.51
C LEU A 182 2.77 -13.66 -12.70
N SER A 183 3.81 -12.96 -13.18
CA SER A 183 4.64 -13.43 -14.30
C SER A 183 5.37 -14.74 -13.97
N ASN A 184 5.85 -14.88 -12.74
CA ASN A 184 6.53 -16.10 -12.30
C ASN A 184 5.56 -17.30 -12.20
N GLN A 185 4.32 -17.05 -11.76
CA GLN A 185 3.28 -18.08 -11.69
C GLN A 185 2.89 -18.60 -13.08
N THR A 186 2.81 -17.71 -14.09
CA THR A 186 2.52 -18.13 -15.47
C THR A 186 3.61 -19.06 -16.02
N LYS A 187 4.89 -18.76 -15.76
CA LYS A 187 6.01 -19.60 -16.19
C LYS A 187 5.98 -21.00 -15.55
N SER A 188 5.66 -21.08 -14.25
CA SER A 188 5.55 -22.36 -13.56
C SER A 188 4.37 -23.24 -14.00
N ALA A 189 3.35 -22.68 -14.65
CA ALA A 189 2.20 -23.42 -15.16
C ALA A 189 2.37 -23.89 -16.63
N SER A 190 3.44 -23.45 -17.29
CA SER A 190 3.81 -23.81 -18.66
C SER A 190 5.10 -24.66 -18.74
N SER A 191 5.60 -25.10 -17.59
CA SER A 191 6.71 -26.05 -17.41
C SER A 191 6.18 -27.35 -16.83
#